data_AF-A0A1E5E4R4-F1
#
_entry.id   AF-A0A1E5E4R4-F1
#
_cell.length_a   1.000
_cell.length_b   1.000
_cell.length_c   1.000
_cell.angle_alpha   90.00
_cell.angle_beta   90.00
_cell.angle_gamma   90.00
#
_symmetry.space_group_name_H-M   'P 1'
#
loop_
_entity.id
_entity.type
_entity.pdbx_description
1 polymer ?
#
loop_
_entity_poly.entity_id
_entity_poly.type
_entity_poly.pdbx_seq_one_letter_code
_entity_poly.pdbx_strand_id
1 'polypeptide(L)' 'MPLASCPTCEKQISKKAVMCPGCGEPDPFNRQVISRVLSLVFWVAVLIGGGYVFWTYLLPMMIDFVHDM' A
#
# COMPACT_ATOMS: atom_id res chain seq x y z
N MET A 1 19.26 -14.37 -19.37
CA MET A 1 18.80 -12.98 -19.15
C MET A 1 17.41 -13.08 -18.54
N PRO A 2 17.06 -12.47 -17.40
CA PRO A 2 15.72 -12.62 -16.83
C PRO A 2 14.70 -11.84 -17.66
N LEU A 3 13.84 -12.57 -18.39
CA LEU A 3 12.66 -12.02 -19.02
C LEU A 3 11.53 -11.96 -17.99
N ALA A 4 10.79 -10.86 -17.95
CA ALA A 4 9.59 -10.70 -17.16
C ALA A 4 8.43 -10.31 -18.09
N SER A 5 7.24 -10.86 -17.83
CA SER A 5 6.07 -10.58 -18.64
C SER A 5 5.54 -9.18 -18.33
N CYS A 6 5.18 -8.43 -19.38
CA CYS A 6 4.48 -7.17 -19.25
C CYS A 6 3.08 -7.40 -18.62
N PRO A 7 2.65 -6.62 -17.62
CA PRO A 7 1.30 -6.75 -17.07
C PRO A 7 0.18 -6.28 -18.02
N THR A 8 0.50 -5.47 -19.05
CA THR A 8 -0.49 -4.96 -20.01
C THR A 8 -0.64 -5.89 -21.22
N CYS A 9 0.47 -6.28 -21.85
CA CYS A 9 0.43 -7.00 -23.11
C CYS A 9 0.94 -8.45 -23.03
N GLU A 10 1.27 -8.94 -21.83
CA GLU A 10 1.76 -10.30 -21.50
C GLU A 10 3.00 -10.78 -22.28
N LYS A 11 3.53 -9.96 -23.19
CA LYS A 11 4.79 -10.22 -23.90
C LYS A 11 5.95 -10.27 -22.92
N GLN A 12 6.86 -11.21 -23.15
CA GLN A 12 8.10 -11.35 -22.40
C GLN A 12 9.05 -10.22 -22.78
N ILE A 13 9.40 -9.38 -21.80
CA ILE A 13 10.33 -8.25 -21.99
C ILE A 13 11.52 -8.38 -21.04
N SER A 14 12.64 -7.75 -21.38
CA SER A 14 13.74 -7.58 -20.44
C SER A 14 13.31 -6.75 -19.22
N LYS A 15 13.64 -7.21 -18.00
CA LYS A 15 13.36 -6.50 -16.73
C LYS A 15 13.93 -5.07 -16.66
N LYS A 16 14.88 -4.71 -17.52
CA LYS A 16 15.52 -3.38 -17.59
C LYS A 16 14.87 -2.42 -18.60
N ALA A 17 13.80 -2.84 -19.29
CA ALA A 17 13.18 -1.99 -20.30
C ALA A 17 12.41 -0.84 -19.64
N VAL A 18 12.85 0.40 -19.90
CA VAL A 18 12.19 1.65 -19.45
C VAL A 18 10.82 1.84 -20.12
N MET A 19 10.63 1.25 -21.30
CA MET A 19 9.39 1.26 -22.06
C MET A 19 9.10 -0.14 -22.59
N CYS A 20 7.84 -0.57 -22.55
CA CYS A 20 7.46 -1.81 -23.20
C CYS A 20 7.50 -1.68 -24.73
N PRO A 21 8.28 -2.50 -25.47
CA PRO A 21 8.32 -2.47 -26.93
C PRO A 21 7.06 -3.03 -27.60
N GLY A 22 6.16 -3.66 -26.82
CA GLY A 22 4.93 -4.26 -27.31
C GLY A 22 3.73 -3.32 -27.30
N CYS A 23 3.52 -2.59 -26.21
CA CYS A 23 2.38 -1.69 -26.03
C CYS A 23 2.76 -0.20 -25.87
N GLY A 24 4.05 0.13 -25.71
CA GLY A 24 4.50 1.51 -25.52
C GLY A 24 4.28 2.07 -24.11
N GLU A 25 3.88 1.23 -23.14
CA GLU A 25 3.65 1.68 -21.77
C GLU A 25 4.98 2.18 -21.14
N PRO A 26 5.03 3.43 -20.63
CA PRO A 26 6.17 3.93 -19.89
C PRO A 26 6.27 3.23 -18.54
N ASP A 27 7.41 2.59 -18.30
CA ASP A 27 7.80 1.81 -17.12
C ASP A 27 6.73 0.83 -16.58
N PRO A 28 6.61 -0.37 -17.19
CA PRO A 28 5.58 -1.34 -16.83
C PRO A 28 5.72 -1.92 -15.41
N PHE A 29 6.88 -1.74 -14.76
CA PHE A 29 7.16 -2.30 -13.42
C PHE A 29 6.90 -1.29 -12.29
N ASN A 30 7.04 0.01 -12.55
CA ASN A 30 6.83 1.04 -11.52
C ASN A 30 5.37 1.14 -11.03
N ARG A 31 4.39 0.86 -11.89
CA ARG A 31 2.95 0.90 -11.53
C ARG A 31 2.57 -0.12 -10.45
N GLN A 32 3.21 -1.29 -10.43
CA GLN A 32 2.96 -2.33 -9.41
C GLN A 32 3.51 -1.95 -8.03
N VAL A 33 4.57 -1.14 -7.99
CA VAL A 33 5.17 -0.69 -6.73
C VAL A 33 4.31 0.39 -6.08
N ILE A 34 3.79 1.32 -6.89
CA ILE A 34 2.93 2.42 -6.42
C ILE A 34 1.63 1.90 -5.77
N SER A 35 0.98 0.88 -6.35
CA SER A 35 -0.27 0.35 -5.79
C SER A 35 -0.07 -0.32 -4.43
N ARG A 36 1.06 -1.02 -4.24
CA ARG A 36 1.43 -1.61 -2.94
C ARG A 36 1.75 -0.56 -1.90
N VAL A 37 2.48 0.50 -2.28
CA VAL A 37 2.83 1.58 -1.35
C VAL A 37 1.59 2.34 -0.90
N LEU A 38 0.66 2.67 -1.81
CA LEU A 38 -0.60 3.32 -1.46
C LEU A 38 -1.43 2.51 -0.46
N SER A 39 -1.55 1.20 -0.69
CA SER A 39 -2.26 0.30 0.22
C SER A 39 -1.61 0.27 1.60
N LEU A 40 -0.27 0.16 1.66
CA LEU A 40 0.46 0.19 2.93
C LEU A 40 0.24 1.51 3.68
N VAL A 41 0.36 2.64 2.98
CA VAL A 41 0.14 3.97 3.58
C VAL A 41 -1.28 4.09 4.12
N PHE A 42 -2.28 3.61 3.38
CA PHE A 42 -3.67 3.61 3.83
C PHE A 42 -3.85 2.78 5.12
N TRP A 43 -3.36 1.54 5.14
CA TRP A 43 -3.45 0.68 6.33
C TRP A 43 -2.72 1.26 7.54
N VAL A 44 -1.53 1.85 7.34
CA VAL A 44 -0.78 2.51 8.41
C VAL A 44 -1.55 3.72 8.95
N ALA A 45 -2.12 4.55 8.08
CA ALA A 45 -2.92 5.70 8.49
C ALA A 45 -4.17 5.26 9.28
N VAL A 46 -4.84 4.18 8.87
CA VAL A 46 -6.00 3.60 9.58
C VAL A 46 -5.59 3.08 10.96
N LEU A 47 -4.47 2.38 11.08
CA LEU A 47 -3.99 1.87 12.38
C LEU A 47 -3.61 3.00 13.34
N ILE A 48 -2.90 4.01 12.85
CA ILE A 48 -2.52 5.17 13.66
C ILE A 48 -3.78 5.96 14.08
N GLY A 49 -4.67 6.25 13.13
CA GLY A 49 -5.91 6.97 13.42
C GLY A 49 -6.82 6.20 14.37
N GLY A 50 -7.00 4.91 14.14
CA GLY A 50 -7.79 4.04 15.00
C GLY A 50 -7.21 3.92 16.41
N GLY A 51 -5.90 3.71 16.53
CA GLY A 51 -5.22 3.67 17.82
C GLY A 51 -5.28 5.00 18.58
N TYR A 52 -5.17 6.13 17.87
CA TYR A 52 -5.29 7.46 18.48
C TYR A 52 -6.71 7.70 19.01
N VAL A 53 -7.74 7.43 18.21
CA VAL A 53 -9.15 7.54 18.65
C VAL A 53 -9.42 6.61 19.82
N PHE A 54 -8.95 5.36 19.75
CA PHE A 54 -9.07 4.41 20.84
C PHE A 54 -8.42 4.92 22.12
N TRP A 55 -7.22 5.49 22.03
CA TRP A 55 -6.53 6.09 23.18
C TRP A 55 -7.28 7.30 23.73
N THR A 56 -7.74 8.21 22.88
CA THR A 56 -8.37 9.45 23.35
C THR A 56 -9.78 9.24 23.90
N TYR A 57 -10.52 8.23 23.44
CA TYR A 57 -11.91 8.03 23.83
C TYR A 57 -12.14 6.79 24.70
N LEU A 58 -11.40 5.69 24.49
CA LEU A 58 -11.61 4.48 25.26
C LEU A 58 -10.93 4.53 26.63
N LEU A 59 -9.74 5.14 26.74
CA LEU A 59 -9.08 5.32 28.04
C LEU A 59 -9.89 6.17 29.02
N PRO A 60 -10.39 7.38 28.69
CA PRO A 60 -11.17 8.16 29.67
C PRO A 60 -12.38 7.39 30.17
N MET A 61 -13.09 6.68 29.28
CA MET A 61 -14.21 5.83 29.67
C MET A 61 -13.81 4.76 30.69
N MET A 62 -12.67 4.09 30.49
CA MET A 62 -12.18 3.07 31.42
C MET A 62 -11.76 3.65 32.79
N ILE A 63 -11.21 4.86 32.80
CA ILE A 63 -10.81 5.54 34.04
C ILE A 63 -12.05 5.93 34.84
N ASP A 64 -13.10 6.42 34.17
CA ASP A 64 -14.38 6.76 34.80
C ASP A 64 -15.04 5.51 35.42
N PHE A 65 -15.04 4.37 34.72
CA PHE A 65 -15.60 3.12 35.26
C PHE A 65 -14.87 2.59 36.51
N VAL A 66 -13.56 2.81 36.61
CA VAL A 66 -12.78 2.39 37.79
C VAL A 66 -13.01 3.33 38.97
N HIS A 67 -13.26 4.62 38.72
CA HIS A 67 -13.50 5.58 39.79
C HIS A 67 -14.90 5.44 40.42
N ASP A 68 -15.87 4.87 39.70
CA ASP A 68 -17.24 4.64 40.19
C ASP A 68 -17.39 3.32 40.99
N MET A 69 -16.37 2.45 40.99
CA MET A 69 -16.28 1.25 41.85
C MET A 69 -15.65 1.55 43.21
#